data_AF-A0A9D1AIW8-F1
#
_entry.id   AF-A0A9D1AIW8-F1
#
_cell.length_a   1.000
_cell.length_b   1.000
_cell.length_c   1.000
_cell.angle_alpha   90.00
_cell.angle_beta   90.00
_cell.angle_gamma   90.00
#
_symmetry.space_group_name_H-M   'P 1'
#
loop_
_entity.id
_entity.type
_entity.pdbx_description
1 polymer ?
#
loop_
_entity_poly.entity_id
_entity_poly.type
_entity_poly.pdbx_seq_one_letter_code
_entity_poly.pdbx_strand_id
1 'polypeptide(L)' 'MKFIADTHTHTIASTHAYSTLLENIHQAAQVGLECLGMTDHATAQPDSPHIWHFA' A
#
# COMPACT_ATOMS: atom_id res chain seq x y z
N MET A 1 13.79 -10.97 16.88
CA MET A 1 12.53 -10.20 16.84
C MET A 1 11.77 -10.62 15.60
N LYS A 2 10.49 -10.98 15.70
CA LYS A 2 9.65 -11.31 14.52
C LYS A 2 8.88 -10.05 14.14
N PHE A 3 9.10 -9.54 12.94
CA PHE A 3 8.23 -8.49 12.39
C PHE A 3 6.97 -9.16 11.86
N ILE A 4 5.81 -8.77 12.41
CA ILE A 4 4.51 -9.33 12.04
C ILE A 4 3.71 -8.41 11.12
N ALA A 5 4.19 -7.18 10.91
CA ALA A 5 3.50 -6.19 10.10
C ALA A 5 4.50 -5.31 9.35
N ASP A 6 4.13 -4.94 8.14
CA ASP A 6 4.64 -3.75 7.46
C ASP A 6 3.57 -2.66 7.58
N THR A 7 3.94 -1.48 8.04
CA THR A 7 2.99 -0.40 8.34
C THR A 7 2.92 0.67 7.26
N HIS A 8 3.76 0.60 6.21
CA HIS A 8 3.88 1.66 5.22
C HIS A 8 4.08 1.09 3.81
N THR A 9 2.99 0.97 3.05
CA THR A 9 3.04 0.55 1.64
C THR A 9 2.16 1.42 0.76
N HIS A 10 2.41 1.39 -0.55
CA HIS A 10 1.65 2.13 -1.56
C HIS A 10 1.10 1.16 -2.61
N THR A 11 -0.01 1.54 -3.26
CA THR A 11 -0.54 0.84 -4.43
C THR A 11 -0.38 1.66 -5.71
N ILE A 12 -0.76 1.09 -6.84
CA ILE A 12 -0.92 1.80 -8.13
C ILE A 12 -1.84 3.03 -8.08
N ALA A 13 -2.56 3.28 -6.97
CA ALA A 13 -3.27 4.54 -6.77
C ALA A 13 -2.28 5.72 -6.64
N SER A 14 -1.11 5.50 -6.04
CA SER A 14 0.05 6.41 -6.11
C SER A 14 0.83 6.11 -7.40
N THR A 15 0.95 7.04 -8.35
CA THR A 15 1.41 6.71 -9.72
C THR A 15 2.87 6.27 -9.83
N HIS A 16 3.67 6.50 -8.79
CA HIS A 16 5.06 6.02 -8.69
C HIS A 16 5.20 4.69 -7.94
N ALA A 17 4.10 4.06 -7.56
CA ALA A 17 4.05 2.70 -7.01
C ALA A 17 3.43 1.74 -8.02
N TYR A 18 3.83 0.47 -7.98
CA TYR A 18 3.66 -0.44 -9.11
C TYR A 18 2.91 -1.72 -8.79
N SER A 19 2.43 -1.89 -7.55
CA SER A 19 1.69 -3.07 -7.11
C SER A 19 0.23 -2.71 -6.79
N THR A 20 -0.69 -3.63 -7.07
CA THR A 20 -2.06 -3.59 -6.58
C THR A 20 -2.12 -3.99 -5.09
N LEU A 21 -3.25 -3.70 -4.44
CA LEU A 21 -3.52 -4.16 -3.08
C LEU A 21 -3.40 -5.69 -2.95
N LEU A 22 -3.93 -6.45 -3.92
CA LEU A 22 -3.89 -7.91 -3.89
C LEU A 22 -2.46 -8.44 -4.02
N GLU A 23 -1.64 -7.87 -4.90
CA GLU A 23 -0.23 -8.26 -5.03
C GLU A 23 0.54 -8.02 -3.73
N ASN A 24 0.31 -6.88 -3.07
CA ASN A 24 0.92 -6.59 -1.77
C ASN A 24 0.45 -7.57 -0.69
N ILE A 25 -0.85 -7.90 -0.62
CA ILE A 25 -1.40 -8.87 0.34
C ILE A 25 -0.81 -10.27 0.10
N HIS A 26 -0.74 -10.71 -1.16
CA HIS A 26 -0.17 -12.01 -1.51
C HIS A 26 1.30 -12.10 -1.08
N GLN A 27 2.08 -11.05 -1.34
CA GLN A 27 3.47 -11.00 -0.92
C GLN A 27 3.59 -10.99 0.62
N ALA A 28 2.78 -10.19 1.32
CA ALA A 28 2.75 -10.13 2.78
C ALA A 28 2.48 -11.51 3.40
N ALA A 29 1.50 -12.25 2.85
CA ALA A 29 1.20 -13.61 3.29
C ALA A 29 2.36 -14.58 3.00
N GLN A 30 3.01 -14.49 1.83
CA GLN A 30 4.16 -15.34 1.47
C GLN A 30 5.36 -15.15 2.40
N VAL A 31 5.61 -13.92 2.86
CA VAL A 31 6.72 -13.61 3.79
C VAL A 31 6.35 -13.77 5.26
N GLY A 32 5.12 -14.19 5.57
CA GLY A 32 4.67 -14.46 6.94
C GLY A 32 4.31 -13.21 7.75
N LEU A 33 3.96 -12.11 7.10
CA LEU A 33 3.34 -10.96 7.76
C LEU A 33 1.88 -11.28 8.08
N GLU A 34 1.45 -10.90 9.28
CA GLU A 34 0.08 -11.08 9.79
C GLU A 34 -0.77 -9.83 9.52
N CYS A 35 -0.15 -8.67 9.26
CA CYS A 35 -0.82 -7.42 8.96
C CYS A 35 -0.04 -6.59 7.92
N LEU A 36 -0.76 -5.79 7.13
CA LEU A 36 -0.21 -4.88 6.13
C LEU A 36 -0.92 -3.53 6.23
N GLY A 37 -0.15 -2.46 6.43
CA GLY A 37 -0.62 -1.08 6.39
C GLY A 37 -0.56 -0.55 4.96
N MET A 38 -1.70 -0.06 4.47
CA MET A 38 -1.80 0.62 3.17
C MET A 38 -1.89 2.14 3.37
N THR A 39 -0.94 2.86 2.81
CA THR A 39 -0.69 4.28 3.09
C THR A 39 -0.40 5.05 1.79
N ASP A 40 -1.30 4.93 0.81
CA ASP A 40 -1.24 5.71 -0.42
C ASP A 40 -1.18 7.22 -0.14
N HIS A 41 -0.56 7.98 -1.05
CA HIS A 41 -0.39 9.42 -0.84
C HIS A 41 -1.73 10.15 -0.80
N ALA A 42 -1.85 11.11 0.10
CA ALA A 42 -2.99 12.02 0.11
C ALA A 42 -2.91 13.00 -1.07
N THR A 43 -4.07 13.49 -1.52
CA THR A 43 -4.27 14.30 -2.74
C THR A 43 -3.42 15.58 -2.86
N ALA A 44 -2.73 15.99 -1.79
CA ALA A 44 -1.85 17.16 -1.79
C ALA A 44 -0.46 16.90 -2.41
N GLN A 45 -0.03 15.64 -2.54
CA GLN A 45 1.28 15.32 -3.12
C GLN A 45 1.19 15.17 -4.65
N PRO A 46 2.26 15.50 -5.40
CA PRO A 46 2.39 15.06 -6.78
C PRO A 46 2.20 13.53 -6.88
N ASP A 47 1.71 13.05 -8.01
CA ASP A 47 1.54 11.60 -8.27
C ASP A 47 0.57 10.86 -7.32
N SER A 48 -0.29 11.59 -6.61
CA SER A 48 -1.31 11.03 -5.73
C SER A 48 -2.59 10.62 -6.47
N PRO A 49 -3.41 9.73 -5.87
CA PRO A 49 -4.73 9.40 -6.41
C PRO A 49 -5.62 10.64 -6.51
N HIS A 50 -6.56 10.61 -7.44
CA HIS A 50 -7.64 11.60 -7.48
C HIS A 50 -8.52 11.50 -6.22
N ILE A 51 -9.18 12.59 -5.81
CA ILE A 51 -10.00 12.64 -4.59
C ILE A 51 -11.13 11.59 -4.55
N TRP A 52 -11.61 11.15 -5.72
CA TRP A 52 -12.62 10.08 -5.83
C TRP A 52 -12.12 8.71 -5.36
N HIS A 53 -10.81 8.50 -5.28
CA HIS A 53 -10.25 7.28 -4.71
C HIS A 53 -10.55 7.14 -3.22
N PHE A 54 -10.70 8.27 -2.51
CA PHE A 54 -10.91 8.32 -1.05
C PHE A 54 -12.37 8.56 -0.64
N ALA A 55 -13.30 8.63 -1.61
CA ALA A 55 -14.71 8.95 -1.39
C ALA A 55 -15.61 7.72 -1.24
#